data_AF-A0A1B1UKJ9-F1
#
_entry.id   AF-A0A1B1UKJ9-F1
#
_cell.length_a   1.000
_cell.length_b   1.000
_cell.length_c   1.000
_cell.angle_alpha   90.00
_cell.angle_beta   90.00
_cell.angle_gamma   90.00
#
_symmetry.space_group_name_H-M   'P 1'
#
loop_
_entity.id
_entity.type
_entity.pdbx_description
1 polymer ?
#
loop_
_entity_poly.entity_id
_entity_poly.type
_entity_poly.pdbx_seq_one_letter_code
_entity_poly.pdbx_strand_id
1 'polypeptide(L)' 'MTSFENSGVRKDIAGGARMECGICWIVYDPADGDEATQIAAGTPFAGLPENWRCPNCDAPKSKFMAIEDDV' A
#
# COMPACT_ATOMS: atom_id res chain seq x y z
N MET A 1 -5.26 39.78 15.52
CA MET A 1 -4.04 39.16 14.97
C MET A 1 -4.32 37.68 14.84
N THR A 2 -4.53 37.30 13.59
CA THR A 2 -4.77 36.01 12.93
C THR A 2 -4.99 34.78 13.79
N SER A 3 -6.24 34.33 13.80
CA SER A 3 -6.66 32.94 13.98
C SER A 3 -5.83 32.07 13.02
N PHE A 4 -4.80 31.39 13.53
CA PHE A 4 -4.05 30.41 12.75
C PHE A 4 -4.74 29.07 12.98
N GLU A 5 -5.73 28.81 12.12
CA GLU A 5 -6.53 27.61 12.14
C GLU A 5 -5.61 26.39 12.00
N ASN A 6 -5.75 25.50 12.97
CA ASN A 6 -5.13 24.19 13.09
C ASN A 6 -5.54 23.30 11.89
N SER A 7 -4.99 23.60 10.71
CA SER A 7 -5.16 22.80 9.48
C SER A 7 -4.09 21.73 9.42
N GLY A 8 -4.52 20.47 9.43
CA GLY A 8 -3.68 19.37 8.97
C GLY A 8 -3.73 18.07 9.76
N VAL A 9 -4.76 17.79 10.58
CA VAL A 9 -5.03 16.38 10.92
C VAL A 9 -5.81 15.78 9.75
N ARG A 10 -5.09 15.31 8.73
CA ARG A 10 -5.71 14.53 7.65
C ARG A 10 -6.12 13.19 8.24
N LYS A 11 -7.42 12.96 8.23
CA LYS A 11 -8.14 11.92 8.97
C LYS A 11 -8.69 10.94 7.94
N ASP A 12 -7.80 10.30 7.20
CA ASP A 12 -8.16 9.41 6.09
C ASP A 12 -7.16 8.25 5.90
N ILE A 13 -6.64 7.70 7.00
CA ILE A 13 -6.15 6.31 6.98
C ILE A 13 -7.38 5.38 7.03
N ALA A 14 -8.11 5.27 5.92
CA ALA A 14 -9.28 4.42 5.83
C ALA A 14 -9.31 3.65 4.50
N GLY A 15 -8.75 2.43 4.52
CA GLY A 15 -9.22 1.33 3.67
C GLY A 15 -8.39 0.95 2.45
N GLY A 16 -7.33 1.70 2.10
CA GLY A 16 -6.56 1.49 0.87
C GLY A 16 -5.05 1.66 1.02
N ALA A 17 -4.47 1.19 2.13
CA ALA A 17 -3.04 1.34 2.39
C ALA A 17 -2.21 0.66 1.28
N ARG A 18 -1.54 1.50 0.48
CA ARG A 18 -0.61 1.08 -0.57
C ARG A 18 0.67 0.55 0.06
N MET A 19 1.24 -0.47 -0.55
CA MET A 19 2.41 -1.18 -0.01
C MET A 19 3.55 -1.12 -1.01
N GLU A 20 4.67 -0.50 -0.65
CA GLU A 20 5.84 -0.41 -1.51
C GLU A 20 6.86 -1.52 -1.19
N CYS A 21 7.39 -2.17 -2.22
CA CYS A 21 8.48 -3.13 -2.08
C CYS A 21 9.79 -2.42 -1.79
N GLY A 22 10.43 -2.69 -0.64
CA GLY A 22 11.74 -2.11 -0.31
C GLY A 22 12.92 -2.60 -1.17
N ILE A 23 12.70 -3.51 -2.13
CA ILE A 23 13.76 -4.08 -2.99
C ILE A 23 13.73 -3.48 -4.40
N CYS A 24 12.55 -3.37 -4.99
CA CYS A 24 12.39 -2.87 -6.36
C CYS A 24 11.50 -1.62 -6.47
N TRP A 25 10.94 -1.17 -5.34
CA TRP A 25 10.13 0.04 -5.21
C TRP A 25 8.83 0.01 -6.02
N ILE A 26 8.30 -1.19 -6.30
CA ILE A 26 6.96 -1.34 -6.84
C ILE A 26 5.92 -1.10 -5.75
N VAL A 27 4.85 -0.40 -6.08
CA VAL A 27 3.71 -0.16 -5.18
C VAL A 27 2.60 -1.15 -5.50
N TYR A 28 2.23 -1.96 -4.52
CA TYR A 28 1.02 -2.77 -4.51
C TYR A 28 -0.15 -1.90 -4.06
N ASP A 29 -1.16 -1.79 -4.93
CA ASP A 29 -2.40 -1.10 -4.64
C ASP A 29 -3.51 -2.14 -4.38
N PRO A 30 -4.14 -2.13 -3.20
CA PRO A 30 -5.19 -3.11 -2.89
C PRO A 30 -6.47 -2.89 -3.70
N ALA A 31 -6.71 -1.71 -4.26
CA ALA A 31 -7.87 -1.47 -5.13
C ALA A 31 -7.65 -2.05 -6.53
N ASP A 32 -6.42 -2.03 -7.05
CA ASP A 32 -6.05 -2.65 -8.33
C ASP A 32 -5.79 -4.16 -8.19
N GLY A 33 -5.28 -4.59 -7.04
CA GLY A 33 -4.86 -5.97 -6.80
C GLY A 33 -3.52 -6.28 -7.48
N ASP A 34 -3.35 -7.51 -7.95
CA ASP A 34 -2.13 -7.93 -8.65
C ASP A 34 -2.45 -9.03 -9.68
N GLU A 35 -2.65 -8.64 -10.94
CA GLU A 35 -2.99 -9.58 -12.02
C GLU A 35 -1.87 -10.61 -12.27
N ALA A 36 -0.60 -10.19 -12.13
CA ALA A 36 0.57 -11.02 -12.36
C ALA A 36 0.62 -12.24 -11.43
N THR A 37 0.13 -12.08 -10.20
CA THR A 37 0.03 -13.14 -9.18
C THR A 37 -1.40 -13.66 -8.99
N GLN A 38 -2.33 -13.28 -9.87
CA GLN A 38 -3.74 -13.70 -9.86
C GLN A 38 -4.51 -13.27 -8.60
N ILE A 39 -4.17 -12.09 -8.08
CA ILE A 39 -4.86 -11.45 -6.95
C ILE A 39 -5.92 -10.49 -7.49
N ALA A 40 -7.17 -10.70 -7.07
CA ALA A 40 -8.28 -9.85 -7.46
C ALA A 40 -8.14 -8.43 -6.90
N ALA A 41 -8.56 -7.45 -7.71
CA ALA A 41 -8.81 -6.08 -7.29
C ALA A 41 -9.69 -6.03 -6.02
N GLY A 42 -9.32 -5.20 -5.06
CA GLY A 42 -9.97 -5.11 -3.75
C GLY A 42 -9.37 -6.04 -2.68
N THR A 43 -8.30 -6.79 -2.99
CA THR A 43 -7.63 -7.63 -2.00
C THR A 43 -6.66 -6.78 -1.15
N PRO A 44 -6.86 -6.66 0.18
CA PRO A 44 -5.91 -5.97 1.03
C PRO A 44 -4.61 -6.78 1.14
N PHE A 45 -3.47 -6.09 1.33
CA PHE A 45 -2.18 -6.77 1.49
C PHE A 45 -2.15 -7.77 2.65
N ALA A 46 -2.92 -7.50 3.72
CA ALA A 46 -3.09 -8.43 4.85
C ALA A 46 -3.81 -9.74 4.47
N GLY A 47 -4.63 -9.71 3.41
CA GLY A 47 -5.35 -10.87 2.87
C GLY A 47 -4.54 -11.67 1.83
N LEU A 48 -3.35 -11.20 1.45
CA LEU A 48 -2.50 -11.92 0.51
C LEU A 48 -1.98 -13.23 1.13
N PRO A 49 -1.91 -14.31 0.34
CA PRO A 49 -1.39 -15.58 0.83
C PRO A 49 0.08 -15.46 1.26
N GLU A 50 0.54 -16.35 2.13
CA GLU A 50 1.92 -16.33 2.65
C GLU A 50 2.99 -16.60 1.58
N ASN A 51 2.59 -17.30 0.52
CA ASN A 51 3.42 -17.59 -0.64
C ASN A 51 3.44 -16.45 -1.67
N TRP A 52 2.71 -15.36 -1.43
CA TRP A 52 2.70 -14.22 -2.33
C TRP A 52 4.07 -13.55 -2.36
N ARG A 53 4.47 -13.17 -3.57
CA ARG A 53 5.76 -12.55 -3.87
C ARG A 53 5.55 -11.35 -4.76
N CYS A 54 6.45 -10.39 -4.64
CA CYS A 54 6.48 -9.22 -5.49
C CYS A 54 6.50 -9.63 -6.97
N PRO A 55 5.58 -9.14 -7.81
CA PRO A 55 5.52 -9.51 -9.23
C PRO A 55 6.77 -9.08 -10.02
N ASN A 56 7.45 -8.03 -9.57
CA ASN A 56 8.63 -7.47 -10.24
C ASN A 56 9.95 -8.14 -9.83
N CYS A 57 10.14 -8.50 -8.56
CA CYS A 57 11.44 -8.96 -8.04
C CYS A 57 11.39 -10.25 -7.20
N ASP A 58 10.24 -10.92 -7.13
CA ASP A 58 10.03 -12.17 -6.37
C ASP A 58 10.31 -12.06 -4.84
N ALA A 59 10.42 -10.83 -4.34
CA ALA A 59 10.59 -10.58 -2.91
C ALA A 59 9.39 -11.04 -2.08
N PRO A 60 9.61 -11.57 -0.87
CA PRO A 60 8.52 -11.95 0.01
C PRO A 60 7.74 -10.73 0.49
N LYS A 61 6.45 -10.92 0.81
CA LYS A 61 5.57 -9.87 1.34
C LYS A 61 6.12 -9.13 2.57
N SER A 62 6.97 -9.79 3.35
CA SER A 62 7.65 -9.21 4.52
C SER A 62 8.62 -8.06 4.21
N LYS A 63 8.97 -7.85 2.93
CA LYS A 63 9.83 -6.74 2.47
C LYS A 63 9.05 -5.53 1.99
N PHE A 64 7.72 -5.59 2.03
CA PHE A 64 6.87 -4.46 1.70
C PHE A 64 6.68 -3.55 2.91
N MET A 65 6.59 -2.26 2.65
CA MET A 65 6.39 -1.19 3.62
C MET A 65 5.13 -0.43 3.25
N ALA A 66 4.29 -0.12 4.25
CA ALA A 66 3.11 0.70 4.01
C ALA A 66 3.55 2.13 3.67
N ILE A 67 3.01 2.67 2.58
CA ILE A 67 3.22 4.08 2.21
C ILE A 67 1.93 4.85 2.49
N GLU A 68 2.05 5.86 3.34
CA GLU A 68 1.02 6.89 3.53
C GLU A 68 1.36 8.03 2.57
N ASP A 69 0.53 8.22 1.56
CA ASP A 69 0.69 9.32 0.60
C ASP A 69 0.05 10.57 1.21
N ASP A 70 0.81 11.24 2.08
CA ASP A 70 0.50 12.59 2.53
C ASP A 70 0.97 13.58 1.45
N VAL A 71 0.07 13.91 0.50
CA VAL A 71 0.24 15.07 -0.40
C VAL A 71 -0.97 15.98 -0.33
#